data_AF-A0A0N7IAS8-F1
#
_entry.id   AF-A0A0N7IAS8-F1
#
_cell.length_a   1.000
_cell.length_b   1.000
_cell.length_c   1.000
_cell.angle_alpha   90.00
_cell.angle_beta   90.00
_cell.angle_gamma   90.00
#
_symmetry.space_group_name_H-M   'P 1'
#
loop_
_entity.id
_entity.type
_entity.pdbx_description
1 polymer ?
#
loop_
_entity_poly.entity_id
_entity_poly.type
_entity_poly.pdbx_seq_one_letter_code
_entity_poly.pdbx_strand_id
1 'polypeptide(L)'
;MKTTATLIQQALEQKAIDSMIAYERNLISEQKMGKALNDALQHYSNVEGHRSIVLKGWIIKTIYALKSNQLNDLDRIAFKYIKNEY
;
A
#
# COMPACT_ATOMS: atom_id res chain seq x y z
N MET A 1 -17.06 4.24 -18.58
CA MET A 1 -17.74 4.37 -17.27
C MET A 1 -17.19 3.28 -16.36
N LYS A 2 -16.56 3.61 -15.22
CA LYS A 2 -16.14 2.56 -14.25
C LYS A 2 -17.40 1.97 -13.61
N THR A 3 -17.42 0.66 -13.41
CA THR A 3 -18.55 -0.01 -12.75
C THR A 3 -18.53 0.27 -11.24
N THR A 4 -19.70 0.26 -10.60
CA THR A 4 -19.85 0.46 -9.14
C THR A 4 -18.96 -0.49 -8.33
N ALA A 5 -18.81 -1.74 -8.77
CA ALA A 5 -17.93 -2.73 -8.15
C ALA A 5 -16.46 -2.30 -8.19
N THR A 6 -15.99 -1.73 -9.31
CA THR A 6 -14.62 -1.22 -9.44
C THR A 6 -14.35 -0.03 -8.51
N LEU A 7 -15.33 0.84 -8.29
CA LEU A 7 -15.20 1.99 -7.40
C LEU A 7 -15.15 1.58 -5.92
N ILE A 8 -15.97 0.60 -5.52
CA ILE A 8 -15.96 0.04 -4.16
C ILE A 8 -14.62 -0.63 -3.85
N GLN A 9 -14.12 -1.42 -4.80
CA GLN A 9 -12.81 -2.06 -4.71
C GLN A 9 -11.69 -1.04 -4.47
N GLN A 10 -11.64 0.03 -5.28
CA GLN A 10 -10.63 1.09 -5.14
C GLN A 10 -10.70 1.82 -3.78
N ALA A 11 -11.91 2.07 -3.28
CA ALA A 11 -12.10 2.71 -1.98
C ALA A 11 -11.60 1.83 -0.82
N LEU A 12 -11.87 0.52 -0.88
CA LEU A 12 -11.42 -0.43 0.14
C LEU A 12 -9.90 -0.62 0.12
N GLU A 13 -9.30 -0.70 -1.06
CA GLU A 13 -7.85 -0.71 -1.22
C GLU A 13 -7.19 0.53 -0.60
N GLN A 14 -7.73 1.71 -0.90
CA GLN A 14 -7.19 2.95 -0.34
C GLN A 14 -7.28 2.96 1.18
N LYS A 15 -8.43 2.54 1.73
CA LYS A 15 -8.63 2.43 3.18
C LYS A 15 -7.65 1.43 3.82
N ALA A 16 -7.36 0.32 3.17
CA ALA A 16 -6.37 -0.65 3.63
C ALA A 16 -4.96 -0.03 3.64
N ILE A 17 -4.58 0.70 2.59
CA ILE A 17 -3.30 1.42 2.50
C ILE A 17 -3.17 2.46 3.62
N ASP A 18 -4.17 3.31 3.79
CA ASP A 18 -4.18 4.35 4.82
C ASP A 18 -4.08 3.74 6.23
N SER A 19 -4.73 2.59 6.45
CA SER A 19 -4.66 1.86 7.71
C SER A 19 -3.27 1.25 7.94
N MET A 20 -2.61 0.70 6.92
CA MET A 20 -1.23 0.22 7.04
C MET A 20 -0.26 1.34 7.39
N ILE A 21 -0.40 2.51 6.74
CA ILE A 21 0.40 3.71 7.06
C ILE A 21 0.15 4.17 8.50
N ALA A 22 -1.12 4.23 8.92
CA ALA A 22 -1.48 4.64 10.27
C ALA A 22 -0.94 3.68 11.34
N TYR A 23 -0.95 2.37 11.06
CA TYR A 23 -0.39 1.35 11.94
C TYR A 23 1.12 1.51 12.11
N GLU A 24 1.89 1.63 11.03
CA GLU A 24 3.35 1.84 11.10
C GLU A 24 3.72 3.15 11.84
N ARG A 25 2.83 4.15 11.81
CA ARG A 25 2.98 5.39 12.58
C ARG A 25 2.50 5.29 14.04
N ASN A 26 2.10 4.11 14.50
CA ASN A 26 1.53 3.85 15.83
C ASN A 26 0.24 4.64 16.14
N LEU A 27 -0.54 5.01 15.12
CA LEU A 27 -1.78 5.79 15.27
C LEU A 27 -3.02 4.91 15.45
N ILE A 28 -2.94 3.63 15.05
CA ILE A 28 -4.03 2.65 15.21
C ILE A 28 -3.48 1.30 15.68
N SER A 29 -4.35 0.46 16.25
CA SER A 29 -3.99 -0.91 16.62
C SER A 29 -3.92 -1.85 15.42
N GLU A 30 -3.19 -2.94 15.57
CA GLU A 30 -3.11 -4.02 14.58
C GLU A 30 -4.51 -4.55 14.21
N GLN A 31 -5.41 -4.69 15.19
CA GLN A 31 -6.78 -5.14 14.94
C GLN A 31 -7.56 -4.23 13.99
N LYS A 32 -7.40 -2.90 14.11
CA LYS A 32 -8.05 -1.93 13.21
C LYS A 32 -7.48 -2.03 11.80
N MET A 33 -6.17 -2.19 11.67
CA MET A 33 -5.49 -2.38 10.40
C MET A 33 -5.89 -3.70 9.73
N GLY A 34 -5.89 -4.81 10.49
CA GLY A 34 -6.29 -6.13 10.02
C GLY A 34 -7.74 -6.17 9.51
N LYS A 35 -8.66 -5.42 10.15
CA LYS A 35 -10.03 -5.29 9.65
C LYS A 35 -10.08 -4.62 8.27
N ALA A 36 -9.36 -3.51 8.08
CA ALA A 36 -9.33 -2.82 6.79
C ALA A 36 -8.71 -3.68 5.68
N LEU A 37 -7.68 -4.47 6.00
CA LEU A 37 -7.12 -5.46 5.07
C LEU A 37 -8.13 -6.53 4.72
N ASN A 38 -8.84 -7.11 5.70
CA ASN A 38 -9.83 -8.14 5.45
C ASN A 38 -10.98 -7.63 4.59
N ASP A 39 -11.49 -6.42 4.86
CA ASP A 39 -12.54 -5.77 4.06
C ASP A 39 -12.10 -5.62 2.58
N ALA A 40 -10.84 -5.23 2.34
CA ALA A 40 -10.30 -5.09 0.99
C ALA A 40 -10.03 -6.44 0.30
N LEU A 41 -9.56 -7.45 1.04
CA LEU A 41 -9.26 -8.78 0.53
C LEU A 41 -10.52 -9.58 0.19
N GLN A 42 -11.59 -9.44 0.97
CA GLN A 42 -12.90 -10.06 0.70
C GLN A 42 -13.48 -9.62 -0.66
N HIS A 43 -13.15 -8.40 -1.08
CA HIS A 43 -13.63 -7.83 -2.33
C HIS A 43 -12.78 -8.23 -3.55
N TYR A 44 -11.56 -8.73 -3.32
CA TYR A 44 -10.73 -9.32 -4.35
C TYR A 44 -11.07 -10.81 -4.56
N SER A 45 -11.74 -11.10 -5.68
CA SER A 45 -12.04 -12.47 -6.11
C SER A 45 -10.86 -13.18 -6.79
N ASN A 46 -9.65 -12.59 -6.82
CA ASN A 46 -8.50 -13.14 -7.54
C ASN A 46 -7.17 -12.98 -6.79
N VAL A 47 -6.22 -13.86 -7.14
CA VAL A 47 -4.89 -13.94 -6.52
C VAL A 47 -4.03 -12.71 -6.81
N GLU A 48 -4.21 -12.07 -7.96
CA GLU A 48 -3.43 -10.88 -8.34
C GLU A 48 -3.75 -9.68 -7.46
N GLY A 49 -5.02 -9.47 -7.14
CA GLY A 49 -5.48 -8.43 -6.22
C GLY A 49 -4.94 -8.63 -4.80
N HIS A 50 -4.96 -9.88 -4.32
CA HIS A 50 -4.34 -10.24 -3.04
C HIS A 50 -2.84 -9.94 -3.04
N ARG A 51 -2.11 -10.36 -4.09
CA ARG A 51 -0.67 -10.07 -4.22
C ARG A 51 -0.39 -8.56 -4.24
N SER A 52 -1.22 -7.77 -4.91
CA SER A 52 -1.10 -6.31 -4.96
C SER A 52 -1.19 -5.67 -3.56
N ILE A 53 -2.18 -6.05 -2.75
CA ILE A 53 -2.29 -5.55 -1.36
C ILE A 53 -1.07 -5.96 -0.54
N VAL A 54 -0.67 -7.24 -0.60
CA VAL A 54 0.45 -7.75 0.19
C VAL A 54 1.74 -7.00 -0.16
N LEU A 55 2.03 -6.82 -1.45
CA LEU A 55 3.20 -6.06 -1.91
C LEU A 55 3.18 -4.62 -1.41
N LYS A 56 2.03 -3.93 -1.48
CA LYS A 56 1.89 -2.57 -0.96
C LYS A 56 2.17 -2.51 0.55
N GLY A 57 1.67 -3.47 1.32
CA GLY A 57 1.96 -3.55 2.76
C GLY A 57 3.43 -3.78 3.07
N TRP A 58 4.09 -4.65 2.32
CA TRP A 58 5.54 -4.88 2.44
C TRP A 58 6.36 -3.63 2.14
N ILE A 59 5.99 -2.87 1.09
CA ILE A 59 6.65 -1.61 0.74
C ILE A 59 6.49 -0.60 1.88
N ILE A 60 5.28 -0.42 2.42
CA ILE A 60 5.01 0.51 3.52
C ILE A 60 5.85 0.15 4.75
N LYS A 61 5.81 -1.11 5.18
CA LYS A 61 6.61 -1.58 6.32
C LYS A 61 8.12 -1.37 6.10
N THR A 62 8.59 -1.63 4.88
CA THR A 62 10.00 -1.40 4.51
C THR A 62 10.35 0.08 4.62
N ILE A 63 9.54 0.98 4.05
CA ILE A 63 9.76 2.43 4.13
C ILE A 63 9.87 2.92 5.57
N TYR A 64 8.96 2.47 6.44
CA TYR A 64 8.96 2.87 7.86
C TYR A 64 10.09 2.23 8.70
N ALA A 65 10.70 1.15 8.21
CA ALA A 65 11.88 0.54 8.84
C ALA A 65 13.21 1.18 8.41
N LEU A 66 13.24 1.93 7.30
CA LEU A 66 14.46 2.52 6.75
C LEU A 66 14.86 3.83 7.44
N LYS A 67 16.17 4.07 7.54
CA LYS A 67 16.72 5.35 7.98
C LYS A 67 16.67 6.38 6.84
N SER A 68 16.67 7.68 7.18
CA SER A 68 16.55 8.77 6.20
C SER A 68 17.57 8.73 5.06
N ASN A 69 18.81 8.32 5.33
CA ASN A 69 19.83 8.18 4.27
C ASN A 69 19.49 7.07 3.27
N GLN A 70 18.94 5.94 3.74
CA GLN A 70 18.51 4.84 2.88
C GLN A 70 17.28 5.23 2.04
N LEU A 71 16.37 6.03 2.60
CA LEU A 71 15.25 6.61 1.86
C LEU A 71 15.73 7.56 0.77
N ASN A 72 16.67 8.46 1.09
CA ASN A 72 17.26 9.38 0.10
C ASN A 72 17.95 8.63 -1.06
N ASP A 73 18.63 7.52 -0.76
CA ASP A 73 19.26 6.69 -1.79
C ASP A 73 18.22 5.99 -2.68
N LEU A 74 17.13 5.49 -2.09
CA LEU A 74 15.99 4.94 -2.84
C LEU A 74 15.34 5.98 -3.75
N ASP A 75 15.07 7.18 -3.22
CA ASP A 75 14.53 8.30 -3.99
C ASP A 75 15.46 8.63 -5.17
N ARG A 76 16.77 8.74 -4.91
CA ARG A 76 17.78 8.99 -5.96
C ARG A 76 17.76 7.91 -7.04
N ILE A 77 17.68 6.63 -6.68
CA ILE A 77 17.62 5.51 -7.63
C ILE A 77 16.33 5.61 -8.45
N ALA A 78 15.17 5.79 -7.81
CA ALA A 78 13.88 5.89 -8.48
C ALA A 78 13.82 7.08 -9.45
N PHE A 79 14.25 8.27 -9.01
CA PHE A 79 14.29 9.47 -9.85
C PHE A 79 15.31 9.38 -10.98
N LYS A 80 16.38 8.59 -10.83
CA LYS A 80 17.34 8.31 -11.92
C LYS A 80 16.65 7.60 -13.09
N TYR A 81 15.66 6.75 -12.84
CA TYR A 81 14.95 6.06 -13.92
C TYR A 81 13.85 6.91 -14.57
N ILE A 82 13.25 7.85 -13.83
CA ILE A 82 12.29 8.82 -14.38
C ILE A 82 12.99 9.83 -15.31
N LYS A 83 14.22 10.24 -14.98
CA LYS A 83 14.99 11.20 -15.80
C LYS A 83 15.77 10.57 -16.96
N ASN A 84 15.79 9.24 -17.07
CA ASN A 84 16.44 8.52 -18.17
C ASN A 84 15.43 7.97 -19.20
N GLU A 85 14.18 8.47 -19.21
CA GLU A 85 13.25 8.23 -20.32
C GLU A 85 13.69 9.05 -21.55
N TYR A 86 14.57 8.46 -22.35
CA TYR A 86 14.77 8.73 -23.78
C TYR A 86 14.41 7.49 -24.57
#